data_AF-A0A2R7S0P2-F1
#
_entry.id   AF-A0A2R7S0P2-F1
#
_cell.length_a   1.000
_cell.length_b   1.000
_cell.length_c   1.000
_cell.angle_alpha   90.00
_cell.angle_beta   90.00
_cell.angle_gamma   90.00
#
_symmetry.space_group_name_H-M   'P 1'
#
loop_
_entity.id
_entity.type
_entity.pdbx_description
1 polymer ?
#
loop_
_entity_poly.entity_id
_entity_poly.type
_entity_poly.pdbx_seq_one_letter_code
_entity_poly.pdbx_strand_id
1 'polypeptide(L)'
;MWVDGVAVSATQVNSTSPTDYAMPTTALKPGSKVAVTFANPGAVDGITRQLNVAYLIAGTTFLTPTSAGTTYSAGNLSGYWPTVNVNSSLALRAYADLAGDVGAMVSVRVDGVVTDTIEVRATLPTDYRLAVPTLKPGSQVDVVYSNDATVNGVDRNLRVVQLSTADTAVLSSA
;
A
#
# COMPACT_ATOMS: atom_id res chain seq x y z
N MET A 1 5.19 18.33 -4.95
CA MET A 1 4.75 17.52 -6.10
C MET A 1 4.67 18.43 -7.31
N TRP A 2 5.16 17.94 -8.44
CA TRP A 2 5.10 18.57 -9.73
C TRP A 2 4.26 17.71 -10.67
N VAL A 3 3.44 18.35 -11.50
CA VAL A 3 2.65 17.71 -12.55
C VAL A 3 2.83 18.51 -13.83
N ASP A 4 3.26 17.85 -14.90
CA ASP A 4 3.47 18.44 -16.23
C ASP A 4 4.34 19.71 -16.19
N GLY A 5 5.33 19.74 -15.29
CA GLY A 5 6.26 20.85 -15.10
C GLY A 5 5.80 21.94 -14.14
N VAL A 6 4.59 21.84 -13.58
CA VAL A 6 4.03 22.82 -12.62
C VAL A 6 4.08 22.26 -11.20
N ALA A 7 4.58 23.05 -10.24
CA ALA A 7 4.50 22.71 -8.82
C ALA A 7 3.04 22.86 -8.36
N VAL A 8 2.43 21.76 -7.91
CA VAL A 8 0.99 21.73 -7.55
C VAL A 8 0.75 21.63 -6.04
N SER A 9 1.70 21.07 -5.29
CA SER A 9 1.57 20.92 -3.83
C SER A 9 2.92 20.69 -3.14
N ALA A 10 2.95 20.89 -1.83
CA ALA A 10 4.06 20.53 -0.95
C ALA A 10 3.50 20.14 0.42
N THR A 11 4.22 19.27 1.14
CA THR A 11 3.89 18.92 2.52
C THR A 11 5.16 18.68 3.32
N GLN A 12 5.07 18.82 4.64
CA GLN A 12 6.12 18.40 5.55
C GLN A 12 5.87 16.93 5.92
N VAL A 13 6.91 16.11 5.80
CA VAL A 13 6.89 14.70 6.24
C VAL A 13 7.70 14.60 7.52
N ASN A 14 7.04 14.26 8.63
CA ASN A 14 7.66 14.08 9.95
C ASN A 14 7.39 12.69 10.55
N SER A 15 6.66 11.82 9.85
CA SER A 15 6.45 10.43 10.25
C SER A 15 7.74 9.62 10.16
N THR A 16 7.98 8.79 11.17
CA THR A 16 9.07 7.81 11.19
C THR A 16 8.63 6.43 10.70
N SER A 17 7.33 6.22 10.51
CA SER A 17 6.72 5.07 9.85
C SER A 17 6.06 5.48 8.53
N PRO A 18 5.93 4.57 7.55
CA PRO A 18 5.17 4.84 6.33
C PRO A 18 3.78 5.39 6.66
N THR A 19 3.45 6.55 6.09
CA THR A 19 2.20 7.27 6.30
C THR A 19 1.79 7.91 4.98
N ASP A 20 0.50 7.90 4.68
CA ASP A 20 -0.03 8.59 3.51
C ASP A 20 -0.18 10.08 3.76
N TYR A 21 0.29 10.87 2.80
CA TYR A 21 0.15 12.32 2.81
C TYR A 21 -0.71 12.75 1.63
N ALA A 22 -1.86 13.36 1.94
CA ALA A 22 -2.74 13.93 0.92
C ALA A 22 -2.03 15.11 0.23
N MET A 23 -1.77 14.97 -1.06
CA MET A 23 -1.13 15.99 -1.90
C MET A 23 -2.14 16.46 -2.94
N PRO A 24 -2.69 17.68 -2.82
CA PRO A 24 -3.53 18.25 -3.86
C PRO A 24 -2.81 18.23 -5.21
N THR A 25 -3.54 17.91 -6.27
CA THR A 25 -3.02 17.80 -7.64
C THR A 25 -4.07 18.24 -8.64
N THR A 26 -3.63 18.62 -9.83
CA THR A 26 -4.50 18.64 -11.02
C THR A 26 -4.93 17.22 -11.39
N ALA A 27 -5.95 17.09 -12.24
CA ALA A 27 -6.40 15.79 -12.73
C ALA A 27 -5.24 15.05 -13.42
N LEU A 28 -4.88 13.89 -12.88
CA LEU A 28 -3.85 13.02 -13.44
C LEU A 28 -4.48 12.12 -14.51
N LYS A 29 -3.85 12.07 -15.69
CA LYS A 29 -4.22 11.15 -16.78
C LYS A 29 -3.02 10.29 -17.14
N PRO A 30 -3.22 9.11 -17.76
CA PRO A 30 -2.12 8.32 -18.28
C PRO A 30 -1.17 9.18 -19.14
N GLY A 31 0.12 9.13 -18.85
CA GLY A 31 1.15 9.92 -19.52
C GLY A 31 1.42 11.30 -18.94
N SER A 32 0.68 11.80 -17.94
CA SER A 32 1.08 13.02 -17.22
C SER A 32 2.44 12.82 -16.55
N LYS A 33 3.36 13.77 -16.69
CA LYS A 33 4.65 13.73 -16.01
C LYS A 33 4.44 14.12 -14.55
N VAL A 34 4.85 13.27 -13.62
CA VAL A 34 4.74 13.53 -12.18
C VAL A 34 6.11 13.47 -11.52
N ALA A 35 6.33 14.32 -10.52
CA ALA A 35 7.52 14.24 -9.68
C ALA A 35 7.27 14.64 -8.22
N VAL A 36 7.87 13.90 -7.31
CA VAL A 36 8.11 14.28 -5.92
C VAL A 36 9.57 14.67 -5.80
N THR A 37 9.81 15.89 -5.34
CA THR A 37 11.16 16.42 -5.11
C THR A 37 11.38 16.58 -3.62
N PHE A 38 12.45 15.99 -3.10
CA PHE A 38 12.88 16.19 -1.72
C PHE A 38 13.54 17.57 -1.62
N ALA A 39 12.82 18.56 -1.08
CA ALA A 39 13.17 19.97 -1.22
C ALA A 39 14.26 20.45 -0.23
N ASN A 40 14.44 19.75 0.89
CA ASN A 40 15.37 20.13 1.95
C ASN A 40 16.34 18.98 2.32
N PRO A 41 17.07 18.40 1.35
CA PRO A 41 18.11 17.44 1.66
C PRO A 41 19.22 18.13 2.45
N GLY A 42 19.88 17.38 3.33
CA GLY A 42 21.02 17.88 4.11
C GLY A 42 21.12 17.22 5.47
N ALA A 43 22.17 17.57 6.21
CA ALA A 43 22.40 17.07 7.56
C ALA A 43 22.35 18.20 8.60
N VAL A 44 21.83 17.91 9.79
CA VAL A 44 21.87 18.78 10.97
C VAL A 44 22.35 17.93 12.14
N ASP A 45 23.34 18.42 12.89
CA ASP A 45 23.92 17.73 14.04
C ASP A 45 24.34 16.28 13.75
N GLY A 46 24.90 16.04 12.56
CA GLY A 46 25.34 14.71 12.12
C GLY A 46 24.22 13.78 11.65
N ILE A 47 22.95 14.22 11.69
CA ILE A 47 21.80 13.46 11.19
C ILE A 47 21.42 13.94 9.79
N THR A 48 21.55 13.06 8.80
CA THR A 48 21.11 13.31 7.43
C THR A 48 19.61 13.13 7.30
N ARG A 49 18.92 14.14 6.78
CA ARG A 49 17.50 14.03 6.44
C ARG A 49 17.34 13.07 5.25
N GLN A 50 16.37 12.19 5.35
CA GLN A 50 16.01 11.24 4.32
C GLN A 50 14.51 11.33 4.04
N LEU A 51 14.14 11.19 2.78
CA LEU A 51 12.76 10.97 2.37
C LEU A 51 12.68 9.62 1.67
N ASN A 52 11.74 8.77 2.10
CA ASN A 52 11.47 7.49 1.47
C ASN A 52 10.07 7.53 0.86
N VAL A 53 9.97 7.44 -0.47
CA VAL A 53 8.69 7.44 -1.18
C VAL A 53 8.33 6.01 -1.57
N ALA A 54 7.27 5.47 -0.99
CA ALA A 54 6.77 4.13 -1.32
C ALA A 54 5.97 4.12 -2.63
N TYR A 55 5.07 5.10 -2.79
CA TYR A 55 4.25 5.26 -3.98
C TYR A 55 3.68 6.68 -4.08
N LEU A 56 3.13 6.98 -5.24
CA LEU A 56 2.07 7.95 -5.44
C LEU A 56 0.79 7.20 -5.77
N ILE A 57 -0.36 7.64 -5.25
CA ILE A 57 -1.66 7.04 -5.53
C ILE A 57 -2.68 8.13 -5.86
N ALA A 58 -3.52 7.87 -6.88
CA ALA A 58 -4.77 8.57 -7.06
C ALA A 58 -5.83 7.58 -7.57
N GLY A 59 -6.92 7.43 -6.81
CA GLY A 59 -7.91 6.37 -7.05
C GLY A 59 -7.26 4.97 -6.99
N THR A 60 -7.45 4.18 -8.04
CA THR A 60 -6.90 2.81 -8.19
C THR A 60 -5.62 2.77 -9.03
N THR A 61 -4.89 3.89 -9.11
CA THR A 61 -3.65 3.99 -9.90
C THR A 61 -2.49 4.36 -9.01
N PHE A 62 -1.46 3.51 -9.02
CA PHE A 62 -0.22 3.70 -8.29
C PHE A 62 0.95 3.99 -9.24
N LEU A 63 1.85 4.87 -8.84
CA LEU A 63 3.19 4.99 -9.40
C LEU A 63 4.21 4.68 -8.30
N THR A 64 5.07 3.69 -8.51
CA THR A 64 6.03 3.21 -7.51
C THR A 64 7.47 3.43 -7.98
N PRO A 65 8.48 3.44 -7.08
CA PRO A 65 9.89 3.46 -7.47
C PRO A 65 10.31 2.39 -8.48
N THR A 66 9.60 1.25 -8.50
CA THR A 66 9.86 0.10 -9.38
C THR A 66 8.98 0.07 -10.64
N SER A 67 8.07 1.03 -10.79
CA SER A 67 7.21 1.13 -11.97
C SER A 67 8.06 1.46 -13.20
N ALA A 68 7.75 0.84 -14.34
CA ALA A 68 8.47 1.05 -15.59
C ALA A 68 8.51 2.54 -15.97
N GLY A 69 9.70 3.04 -16.34
CA GLY A 69 9.90 4.45 -16.68
C GLY A 69 9.95 5.40 -15.47
N THR A 70 9.98 4.88 -14.24
CA THR A 70 10.16 5.68 -13.02
C THR A 70 11.63 5.77 -12.66
N THR A 71 12.06 6.97 -12.27
CA THR A 71 13.36 7.22 -11.64
C THR A 71 13.13 7.50 -10.16
N TYR A 72 13.87 6.81 -9.30
CA TYR A 72 13.88 7.05 -7.87
C TYR A 72 15.31 7.18 -7.36
N SER A 73 15.63 8.32 -6.74
CA SER A 73 16.97 8.60 -6.21
C SER A 73 16.93 9.60 -5.06
N ALA A 74 17.54 9.24 -3.93
CA ALA A 74 17.68 10.08 -2.74
C ALA A 74 16.35 10.77 -2.32
N GLY A 75 15.25 10.01 -2.32
CA GLY A 75 13.91 10.50 -1.96
C GLY A 75 13.18 11.28 -3.05
N ASN A 76 13.78 11.48 -4.21
CA ASN A 76 13.13 12.06 -5.39
C ASN A 76 12.55 10.95 -6.25
N LEU A 77 11.25 11.03 -6.55
CA LEU A 77 10.55 10.12 -7.46
C LEU A 77 10.06 10.91 -8.67
N SER A 78 10.29 10.42 -9.89
CA SER A 78 9.73 11.02 -11.09
C SER A 78 9.41 9.98 -12.16
N GLY A 79 8.30 10.16 -12.87
CA GLY A 79 7.89 9.25 -13.94
C GLY A 79 6.66 9.78 -14.67
N TYR A 80 6.04 8.90 -15.44
CA TYR A 80 4.76 9.16 -16.09
C TYR A 80 3.64 8.47 -15.32
N TRP A 81 2.53 9.17 -15.13
CA TRP A 81 1.34 8.60 -14.49
C TRP A 81 0.84 7.42 -15.33
N PRO A 82 0.65 6.23 -14.75
CA PRO A 82 0.30 5.05 -15.53
C PRO A 82 -1.21 5.00 -15.84
N THR A 83 -1.60 4.01 -16.64
CA THR A 83 -3.00 3.56 -16.69
C THR A 83 -3.37 2.89 -15.35
N VAL A 84 -4.66 2.79 -15.06
CA VAL A 84 -5.18 2.08 -13.88
C VAL A 84 -4.51 0.71 -13.74
N ASN A 85 -3.93 0.46 -12.58
CA ASN A 85 -3.11 -0.72 -12.33
C ASN A 85 -3.50 -1.51 -11.08
N VAL A 86 -4.53 -1.09 -10.34
CA VAL A 86 -5.29 -1.98 -9.44
C VAL A 86 -6.57 -2.37 -10.16
N ASN A 87 -6.51 -3.49 -10.86
CA ASN A 87 -7.51 -3.93 -11.83
C ASN A 87 -7.76 -5.44 -11.82
N SER A 88 -7.25 -6.14 -10.81
CA SER A 88 -7.43 -7.57 -10.58
C SER A 88 -7.94 -7.83 -9.16
N SER A 89 -8.18 -9.09 -8.83
CA SER A 89 -8.69 -9.53 -7.54
C SER A 89 -7.84 -10.66 -6.96
N LEU A 90 -7.56 -10.54 -5.66
CA LEU A 90 -7.04 -11.60 -4.80
C LEU A 90 -8.18 -12.07 -3.90
N ALA A 91 -8.43 -13.38 -3.87
CA ALA A 91 -9.31 -13.99 -2.88
C ALA A 91 -8.51 -14.33 -1.62
N LEU A 92 -8.99 -13.85 -0.47
CA LEU A 92 -8.48 -14.18 0.85
C LEU A 92 -9.53 -15.00 1.58
N ARG A 93 -9.23 -16.26 1.89
CA ARG A 93 -10.05 -17.07 2.81
C ARG A 93 -9.52 -16.90 4.23
N ALA A 94 -10.27 -16.23 5.08
CA ALA A 94 -9.84 -15.93 6.44
C ALA A 94 -11.00 -15.86 7.43
N TYR A 95 -10.67 -15.86 8.71
CA TYR A 95 -11.57 -15.61 9.83
C TYR A 95 -10.80 -15.02 11.01
N ALA A 96 -11.51 -14.49 12.01
CA ALA A 96 -10.89 -13.84 13.15
C ALA A 96 -11.62 -14.13 14.47
N ASP A 97 -10.88 -14.04 15.57
CA ASP A 97 -11.45 -13.86 16.90
C ASP A 97 -11.73 -12.37 17.10
N LEU A 98 -12.95 -12.04 17.56
CA LEU A 98 -13.34 -10.66 17.81
C LEU A 98 -13.00 -10.29 19.25
N ALA A 99 -12.34 -9.15 19.44
CA ALA A 99 -12.12 -8.55 20.75
C ALA A 99 -12.81 -7.18 20.79
N GLY A 100 -13.64 -6.93 21.79
CA GLY A 100 -14.39 -5.67 21.91
C GLY A 100 -15.30 -5.36 20.71
N ASP A 101 -15.90 -6.38 20.08
CA ASP A 101 -16.72 -6.28 18.86
C ASP A 101 -15.99 -5.65 17.66
N VAL A 102 -14.68 -5.89 17.57
CA VAL A 102 -13.86 -5.50 16.43
C VAL A 102 -13.07 -6.71 15.95
N GLY A 103 -13.15 -7.00 14.65
CA GLY A 103 -12.42 -8.04 13.95
C GLY A 103 -11.01 -7.61 13.56
N ALA A 104 -10.30 -8.48 12.85
CA ALA A 104 -8.93 -8.22 12.40
C ALA A 104 -8.92 -7.24 11.21
N MET A 105 -8.18 -6.15 11.33
CA MET A 105 -7.89 -5.23 10.24
C MET A 105 -6.77 -5.80 9.39
N VAL A 106 -7.09 -6.11 8.14
CA VAL A 106 -6.20 -6.74 7.19
C VAL A 106 -5.93 -5.79 6.04
N SER A 107 -4.66 -5.52 5.77
CA SER A 107 -4.24 -4.87 4.52
C SER A 107 -3.50 -5.87 3.64
N VAL A 108 -3.74 -5.84 2.33
CA VAL A 108 -2.92 -6.54 1.35
C VAL A 108 -1.90 -5.57 0.77
N ARG A 109 -0.65 -6.03 0.68
CA ARG A 109 0.42 -5.34 -0.02
C ARG A 109 0.89 -6.14 -1.21
N VAL A 110 1.04 -5.50 -2.35
CA VAL A 110 1.67 -6.09 -3.53
C VAL A 110 2.94 -5.31 -3.83
N ASP A 111 4.07 -6.01 -3.86
CA ASP A 111 5.40 -5.42 -4.07
C ASP A 111 5.68 -4.23 -3.13
N GLY A 112 5.25 -4.37 -1.86
CA GLY A 112 5.42 -3.38 -0.79
C GLY A 112 4.36 -2.27 -0.73
N VAL A 113 3.40 -2.23 -1.69
CA VAL A 113 2.36 -1.19 -1.77
C VAL A 113 1.04 -1.72 -1.23
N VAL A 114 0.42 -1.00 -0.29
CA VAL A 114 -0.94 -1.32 0.19
C VAL A 114 -1.96 -1.08 -0.93
N THR A 115 -2.72 -2.10 -1.30
CA THR A 115 -3.69 -2.02 -2.41
C THR A 115 -5.15 -2.06 -1.94
N ASP A 116 -5.41 -2.72 -0.80
CA ASP A 116 -6.73 -2.83 -0.22
C ASP A 116 -6.64 -3.04 1.30
N THR A 117 -7.71 -2.71 2.02
CA THR A 117 -7.82 -2.91 3.47
C THR A 117 -9.26 -3.23 3.85
N ILE A 118 -9.43 -4.29 4.64
CA ILE A 118 -10.73 -4.76 5.12
C ILE A 118 -10.70 -5.10 6.61
N GLU A 119 -11.88 -5.15 7.21
CA GLU A 119 -12.07 -5.81 8.51
C GLU A 119 -12.58 -7.25 8.28
N VAL A 120 -11.85 -8.23 8.81
CA VAL A 120 -12.27 -9.64 8.86
C VAL A 120 -13.02 -9.85 10.16
N ARG A 121 -14.36 -9.87 10.06
CA ARG A 121 -15.28 -10.10 11.21
C ARG A 121 -15.86 -11.52 11.25
N ALA A 122 -15.67 -12.32 10.21
CA ALA A 122 -16.21 -13.68 10.21
C ALA A 122 -15.47 -14.53 11.24
N THR A 123 -16.22 -15.30 12.05
CA THR A 123 -15.66 -16.26 13.02
C THR A 123 -15.44 -17.65 12.43
N LEU A 124 -15.86 -17.86 11.18
CA LEU A 124 -15.64 -19.07 10.39
C LEU A 124 -14.99 -18.70 9.05
N PRO A 125 -14.18 -19.61 8.44
CA PRO A 125 -13.48 -19.34 7.18
C PRO A 125 -14.43 -18.81 6.10
N THR A 126 -14.18 -17.58 5.68
CA THR A 126 -14.99 -16.84 4.69
C THR A 126 -14.07 -16.24 3.63
N ASP A 127 -14.53 -16.20 2.38
CA ASP A 127 -13.76 -15.64 1.28
C ASP A 127 -14.04 -14.14 1.13
N TYR A 128 -12.97 -13.35 1.04
CA TYR A 128 -12.98 -11.91 0.79
C TYR A 128 -12.30 -11.63 -0.54
N ARG A 129 -12.86 -10.73 -1.35
CA ARG A 129 -12.22 -10.27 -2.59
C ARG A 129 -11.56 -8.93 -2.37
N LEU A 130 -10.26 -8.90 -2.61
CA LEU A 130 -9.40 -7.74 -2.39
C LEU A 130 -8.86 -7.24 -3.72
N ALA A 131 -8.86 -5.92 -3.90
CA ALA A 131 -8.36 -5.26 -5.09
C ALA A 131 -6.82 -5.30 -5.11
N VAL A 132 -6.26 -5.79 -6.21
CA VAL A 132 -4.80 -5.88 -6.42
C VAL A 132 -4.46 -5.54 -7.88
N PRO A 133 -3.20 -5.18 -8.16
CA PRO A 133 -2.68 -5.26 -9.52
C PRO A 133 -2.72 -6.67 -10.08
N THR A 134 -2.62 -6.78 -11.40
CA THR A 134 -2.27 -8.05 -12.03
C THR A 134 -0.93 -8.54 -11.47
N LEU A 135 -0.98 -9.63 -10.71
CA LEU A 135 0.21 -10.27 -10.14
C LEU A 135 1.05 -10.87 -11.27
N LYS A 136 2.36 -10.70 -11.16
CA LYS A 136 3.33 -11.29 -12.09
C LYS A 136 4.13 -12.37 -11.36
N PRO A 137 4.75 -13.32 -12.06
CA PRO A 137 5.72 -14.21 -11.45
C PRO A 137 6.78 -13.39 -10.67
N GLY A 138 6.96 -13.71 -9.40
CA GLY A 138 7.87 -13.00 -8.50
C GLY A 138 7.27 -11.80 -7.77
N SER A 139 6.02 -11.39 -8.03
CA SER A 139 5.36 -10.38 -7.20
C SER A 139 5.27 -10.85 -5.74
N GLN A 140 5.68 -10.00 -4.81
CA GLN A 140 5.51 -10.24 -3.39
C GLN A 140 4.08 -9.85 -2.97
N VAL A 141 3.41 -10.73 -2.24
CA VAL A 141 2.08 -10.47 -1.68
C VAL A 141 2.16 -10.65 -0.17
N ASP A 142 1.95 -9.57 0.57
CA ASP A 142 1.89 -9.61 2.04
C ASP A 142 0.44 -9.41 2.50
N VAL A 143 0.01 -10.22 3.46
CA VAL A 143 -1.23 -10.04 4.22
C VAL A 143 -0.84 -9.55 5.61
N VAL A 144 -1.23 -8.33 5.95
CA VAL A 144 -0.77 -7.68 7.18
C VAL A 144 -1.95 -7.47 8.13
N TYR A 145 -1.84 -8.05 9.31
CA TYR A 145 -2.72 -7.82 10.46
C TYR A 145 -2.17 -6.66 11.31
N SER A 146 -2.96 -5.61 11.53
CA SER A 146 -2.43 -4.33 12.07
C SER A 146 -3.02 -3.87 13.40
N ASN A 147 -4.13 -4.45 13.87
CA ASN A 147 -4.81 -4.02 15.09
C ASN A 147 -4.79 -5.11 16.18
N ASP A 148 -3.61 -5.67 16.44
CA ASP A 148 -3.44 -6.65 17.51
C ASP A 148 -3.72 -6.06 18.89
N ALA A 149 -4.62 -6.70 19.63
CA ALA A 149 -5.00 -6.28 20.97
C ALA A 149 -5.82 -7.34 21.72
N THR A 150 -5.59 -7.42 23.02
CA THR A 150 -6.49 -8.06 23.97
C THR A 150 -7.48 -7.06 24.55
N VAL A 151 -8.77 -7.33 24.47
CA VAL A 151 -9.86 -6.51 25.05
C VAL A 151 -10.71 -7.38 25.96
N ASN A 152 -10.87 -6.98 27.22
CA ASN A 152 -11.62 -7.74 28.24
C ASN A 152 -11.20 -9.21 28.36
N GLY A 153 -9.90 -9.49 28.22
CA GLY A 153 -9.34 -10.84 28.29
C GLY A 153 -9.53 -11.69 27.03
N VAL A 154 -10.17 -11.16 25.98
CA VAL A 154 -10.25 -11.81 24.66
C VAL A 154 -9.17 -11.22 23.76
N ASP A 155 -8.35 -12.08 23.19
CA ASP A 155 -7.31 -11.70 22.25
C ASP A 155 -7.83 -11.71 20.81
N ARG A 156 -7.55 -10.64 20.06
CA ARG A 156 -7.94 -10.55 18.66
C ARG A 156 -6.92 -11.30 17.82
N ASN A 157 -7.37 -12.25 17.03
CA ASN A 157 -6.48 -13.07 16.19
C ASN A 157 -7.01 -13.14 14.77
N LEU A 158 -6.12 -13.06 13.79
CA LEU A 158 -6.41 -13.36 12.38
C LEU A 158 -5.94 -14.78 12.05
N ARG A 159 -6.78 -15.53 11.33
CA ARG A 159 -6.41 -16.83 10.76
C ARG A 159 -6.65 -16.83 9.26
N VAL A 160 -5.57 -16.92 8.50
CA VAL A 160 -5.59 -17.03 7.02
C VAL A 160 -5.54 -18.50 6.65
N VAL A 161 -6.46 -18.94 5.81
CA VAL A 161 -6.55 -20.32 5.32
C VAL A 161 -5.93 -20.43 3.93
N GLN A 162 -6.24 -19.46 3.07
CA GLN A 162 -5.85 -19.50 1.66
C GLN A 162 -5.78 -18.10 1.08
N LEU A 163 -4.84 -17.93 0.15
CA LEU A 163 -4.85 -16.88 -0.85
C LEU A 163 -5.03 -17.51 -2.23
N SER A 164 -5.84 -16.93 -3.09
CA SER A 164 -5.96 -17.40 -4.48
C SER A 164 -6.26 -16.29 -5.48
N THR A 165 -5.77 -16.49 -6.69
CA THR A 165 -6.26 -15.83 -7.91
C THR A 165 -7.13 -16.82 -8.67
N ALA A 166 -7.52 -16.50 -9.91
CA ALA A 166 -8.27 -17.42 -10.77
C ALA A 166 -7.52 -18.75 -11.01
N ASP A 167 -6.19 -18.69 -11.16
CA ASP A 167 -5.39 -19.81 -11.66
C ASP A 167 -4.34 -20.31 -10.66
N THR A 168 -4.21 -19.67 -9.50
CA THR A 168 -3.17 -20.01 -8.53
C THR A 168 -3.70 -19.90 -7.11
N ALA A 169 -3.29 -20.81 -6.24
CA ALA A 169 -3.63 -20.79 -4.83
C ALA A 169 -2.38 -21.06 -3.97
N VAL A 170 -2.32 -20.37 -2.84
CA VAL A 170 -1.38 -20.63 -1.75
C VAL A 170 -2.21 -20.96 -0.51
N LEU A 171 -1.94 -22.11 0.09
CA LEU A 171 -2.55 -22.53 1.35
C LEU A 171 -1.65 -22.11 2.52
N SER A 172 -2.24 -21.80 3.66
CA SER A 172 -1.48 -21.65 4.89
C SER A 172 -0.75 -22.96 5.22
N SER A 173 0.56 -22.92 5.44
CA SER A 173 1.27 -24.05 6.04
C SER A 173 0.93 -24.12 7.54
N ALA A 174 0.77 -25.35 8.04
CA ALA A 174 0.54 -25.64 9.45
C ALA A 174 1.75 -25.31 10.33
#